data_AF-A0AAD9X1T2-F1
#
_entry.id   AF-A0AAD9X1T2-F1
#
_cell.length_a   1.000
_cell.length_b   1.000
_cell.length_c   1.000
_cell.angle_alpha   90.00
_cell.angle_beta   90.00
_cell.angle_gamma   90.00
#
_symmetry.space_group_name_H-M   'P 1'
#
loop_
_entity.id
_entity.type
_entity.pdbx_description
1 polymer ?
#
loop_
_entity_poly.entity_id
_entity_poly.type
_entity_poly.pdbx_seq_one_letter_code
_entity_poly.pdbx_strand_id
1 'polypeptide(L)'
;MALELCLYPNETHICNFILQMDFLIKTEKDVDLLVDQGIIFSRLGDNATVATMFNNLSIQITPSQSIYHVICKKLKEHYARRWNRTMANLKTVYVGDIWNGTATAAAIILIVLTFVQTIFSIVTFVAN
;
A
#
# COMPACT_ATOMS: atom_id res chain seq x y z
N MET A 1 13.72 20.28 15.31
CA MET A 1 12.77 21.09 14.52
C MET A 1 13.06 22.58 14.60
N ALA A 2 13.05 23.21 15.79
CA ALA A 2 13.33 24.66 15.90
C ALA A 2 14.66 25.08 15.25
N LEU A 3 15.71 24.27 15.38
CA LEU A 3 16.99 24.52 14.70
C LEU A 3 16.85 24.65 13.19
N GLU A 4 16.25 23.67 12.51
CA GLU A 4 16.04 23.70 11.06
C GLU A 4 15.09 24.83 10.65
N LEU A 5 14.01 25.04 11.39
CA LEU A 5 13.01 26.07 11.04
C LEU A 5 13.54 27.49 11.23
N CYS A 6 14.37 27.74 12.25
CA CYS A 6 14.83 29.08 12.59
C CYS A 6 16.19 29.44 11.97
N LEU A 7 17.11 28.48 11.87
CA LEU A 7 18.49 28.75 11.44
C LEU A 7 18.79 28.23 10.03
N TYR A 8 18.05 27.22 9.55
CA TYR A 8 18.32 26.57 8.26
C TYR A 8 17.03 26.35 7.44
N PRO A 9 16.26 27.41 7.12
CA PRO A 9 14.94 27.27 6.48
C PRO A 9 14.98 26.56 5.11
N ASN A 10 16.14 26.55 4.45
CA ASN A 10 16.35 25.88 3.17
C ASN A 10 16.89 24.43 3.31
N GLU A 11 17.30 24.01 4.52
CA GLU A 11 17.84 22.67 4.81
C GLU A 11 16.98 21.95 5.86
N THR A 12 15.67 21.93 5.63
CA THR A 12 14.67 21.37 6.55
C THR A 12 14.51 19.86 6.38
N HIS A 13 15.62 19.11 6.39
CA HIS A 13 15.63 17.68 6.06
C HIS A 13 14.81 16.84 7.06
N ILE A 14 15.00 17.05 8.36
CA ILE A 14 14.30 16.31 9.41
C ILE A 14 12.81 16.70 9.41
N CYS A 15 12.51 17.99 9.30
CA CYS A 15 11.14 18.48 9.21
C CYS A 15 10.38 17.89 8.00
N ASN A 16 11.04 17.84 6.84
CA ASN A 16 10.47 17.24 5.62
C ASN A 16 10.27 15.73 5.76
N PHE A 17 11.16 15.04 6.47
CA PHE A 17 10.99 13.62 6.79
C PHE A 17 9.80 13.38 7.73
N ILE A 18 9.67 14.18 8.81
CA ILE A 18 8.56 14.06 9.76
C ILE A 18 7.23 14.31 9.06
N LEU A 19 7.12 15.35 8.23
CA LEU A 19 5.91 15.60 7.42
C LEU A 19 5.61 14.42 6.49
N GLN A 20 6.64 13.80 5.91
CA GLN A 20 6.42 12.66 5.03
C GLN A 20 5.91 11.43 5.77
N MET A 21 6.44 11.15 6.95
CA MET A 21 5.95 10.07 7.82
C MET A 21 4.55 10.36 8.33
N ASP A 22 4.24 11.61 8.67
CA ASP A 22 2.87 12.03 9.04
C ASP A 22 1.86 11.73 7.93
N PHE A 23 2.21 11.90 6.65
CA PHE A 23 1.31 11.52 5.55
C PHE A 23 1.08 10.01 5.43
N LEU A 24 2.03 9.19 5.90
CA LEU A 24 1.94 7.74 5.85
C LEU A 24 1.30 7.15 7.11
N ILE A 25 1.48 7.79 8.26
CA ILE A 25 1.11 7.29 9.58
C ILE A 25 -0.03 8.14 10.13
N LYS A 26 -1.25 7.60 10.11
CA LYS A 26 -2.41 8.24 10.75
C LYS A 26 -2.91 7.44 11.95
N THR A 27 -2.68 6.13 11.94
CA THR A 27 -3.17 5.19 12.94
C THR A 27 -2.06 4.21 13.33
N GLU A 28 -2.28 3.49 14.44
CA GLU A 28 -1.43 2.37 14.85
C GLU A 28 -1.25 1.34 13.74
N LYS A 29 -2.31 1.03 12.97
CA LYS A 29 -2.27 0.06 11.86
C LYS A 29 -1.31 0.46 10.74
N ASP A 30 -1.15 1.77 10.52
CA ASP A 30 -0.19 2.26 9.55
C ASP A 30 1.24 2.02 10.04
N VAL A 31 1.48 2.18 11.35
CA VAL A 31 2.76 1.85 11.98
C VAL A 31 3.00 0.34 11.93
N ASP A 32 2.00 -0.49 12.26
CA ASP A 32 2.09 -1.94 12.16
C ASP A 32 2.56 -2.38 10.77
N LEU A 33 1.91 -1.86 9.73
CA LEU A 33 2.28 -2.14 8.34
C LEU A 33 3.72 -1.72 8.04
N LEU A 34 4.14 -0.52 8.47
CA LEU A 34 5.49 -0.03 8.20
C LEU A 34 6.56 -0.80 8.99
N VAL A 35 6.25 -1.29 10.19
CA VAL A 35 7.13 -2.16 10.99
C VAL A 35 7.23 -3.55 10.34
N ASP A 36 6.11 -4.13 9.93
CA ASP A 36 6.06 -5.43 9.25
C ASP A 36 6.83 -5.43 7.92
N GLN A 37 6.80 -4.31 7.19
CA GLN A 37 7.59 -4.11 5.98
C GLN A 37 9.04 -3.69 6.25
N GLY A 38 9.46 -3.58 7.52
CA GLY A 38 10.83 -3.22 7.92
C GLY A 38 11.21 -1.77 7.58
N ILE A 39 10.24 -0.89 7.34
CA ILE A 39 10.45 0.51 7.00
C ILE A 39 10.73 1.34 8.27
N ILE A 40 10.04 1.02 9.36
CA ILE A 40 10.22 1.65 10.66
C ILE A 40 10.62 0.59 11.69
N PHE A 41 11.57 0.96 12.55
CA PHE A 41 11.89 0.19 13.74
C PHE A 41 11.45 0.98 14.96
N SER A 42 10.41 0.50 15.65
CA SER A 42 9.95 1.12 16.90
C SER A 42 10.71 0.54 18.09
N ARG A 43 11.22 1.42 18.94
CA ARG A 43 11.68 1.08 20.30
C ARG A 43 10.73 1.63 21.38
N LEU A 44 9.62 2.25 20.97
CA LEU A 44 8.70 2.97 21.88
C LEU A 44 7.68 2.06 22.59
N GLY A 45 7.89 0.74 22.58
CA GLY A 45 7.05 -0.22 23.29
C GLY A 45 5.76 -0.56 22.55
N ASP A 46 4.97 0.44 22.12
CA ASP A 46 3.75 0.24 21.33
C ASP A 46 3.69 1.14 20.08
N ASN A 47 2.91 0.69 19.09
CA ASN A 47 2.81 1.34 17.78
C ASN A 47 1.83 2.53 17.76
N ALA A 48 0.85 2.58 18.66
CA ALA A 48 -0.04 3.73 18.84
C ALA A 48 0.72 4.95 19.39
N THR A 49 1.69 4.74 20.28
CA THR A 49 2.58 5.78 20.78
C THR A 49 3.46 6.34 19.67
N VAL A 50 3.97 5.49 18.77
CA VAL A 50 4.70 5.94 17.58
C VAL A 50 3.82 6.78 16.66
N ALA A 51 2.58 6.33 16.40
CA ALA A 51 1.64 7.08 15.57
C ALA A 51 1.34 8.46 16.17
N THR A 52 1.11 8.50 17.49
CA THR A 52 0.87 9.73 18.26
C THR A 52 2.08 10.67 18.20
N MET A 53 3.30 10.13 18.33
CA MET A 53 4.52 10.91 18.23
C MET A 53 4.64 11.62 16.88
N PHE A 54 4.49 10.91 15.76
CA PHE A 54 4.60 11.52 14.43
C PHE A 54 3.50 12.56 14.17
N ASN A 55 2.25 12.24 14.51
CA ASN A 55 1.12 13.17 14.39
C ASN A 55 1.30 14.45 15.22
N ASN A 56 1.90 14.35 16.41
CA ASN A 56 2.14 15.52 17.26
C ASN A 56 3.33 16.36 16.79
N LEU A 57 4.39 15.72 16.27
CA LEU A 57 5.56 16.43 15.75
C LEU A 57 5.25 17.22 14.48
N SER A 58 4.27 16.81 13.69
CA SER A 58 3.93 17.46 12.42
C SER A 58 3.14 18.77 12.57
N ILE A 59 2.47 19.00 13.70
CA ILE A 59 1.53 20.14 13.93
C ILE A 59 2.18 21.50 13.64
N GLN A 60 3.46 21.67 13.95
CA GLN A 60 4.16 22.96 13.84
C GLN A 60 5.08 23.06 12.61
N ILE A 61 5.06 22.06 11.73
CA ILE A 61 5.93 22.04 10.54
C ILE A 61 5.14 22.58 9.35
N THR A 62 5.61 23.69 8.77
CA THR A 62 5.03 24.21 7.53
C THR A 62 5.60 23.43 6.34
N PRO A 63 4.76 23.00 5.38
CA PRO A 63 5.23 22.33 4.17
C PRO A 63 6.22 23.21 3.40
N SER A 64 7.39 22.67 3.07
CA SER A 64 8.41 23.33 2.25
C SER A 64 8.68 22.54 0.97
N GLN A 65 9.58 23.02 0.10
CA GLN A 65 10.09 22.22 -1.01
C GLN A 65 10.90 21.03 -0.47
N SER A 66 10.21 19.90 -0.31
CA SER A 66 10.78 18.68 0.21
C SER A 66 11.57 17.92 -0.86
N ILE A 67 12.77 17.45 -0.50
CA ILE A 67 13.56 16.51 -1.32
C ILE A 67 12.78 15.21 -1.61
N TYR A 68 11.78 14.89 -0.79
CA TYR A 68 10.92 13.72 -0.97
C TYR A 68 9.82 13.95 -2.01
N HIS A 69 9.61 15.18 -2.50
CA HIS A 69 8.54 15.50 -3.46
C HIS A 69 8.52 14.55 -4.66
N VAL A 70 9.69 14.23 -5.24
CA VAL A 70 9.81 13.33 -6.38
C VAL A 70 9.35 11.91 -6.02
N ILE A 71 9.71 11.43 -4.84
CA ILE A 71 9.30 10.11 -4.35
C ILE A 71 7.79 10.08 -4.12
N CYS A 72 7.23 11.12 -3.51
CA CYS A 72 5.79 11.23 -3.25
C CYS A 72 4.98 11.32 -4.53
N LYS A 73 5.49 12.03 -5.54
CA LYS A 73 4.89 12.08 -6.87
C LYS A 73 4.90 10.70 -7.51
N LYS A 74 6.03 9.99 -7.51
CA LYS A 74 6.13 8.62 -8.04
C LYS A 74 5.19 7.65 -7.29
N LEU A 75 5.08 7.78 -5.98
CA LEU A 75 4.17 6.97 -5.16
C LEU A 75 2.70 7.24 -5.54
N LYS A 76 2.32 8.52 -5.68
CA LYS A 76 0.97 8.91 -6.15
C LYS A 76 0.68 8.39 -7.56
N GLU A 77 1.63 8.50 -8.48
CA GLU A 77 1.50 7.97 -9.84
C GLU A 77 1.36 6.44 -9.84
N HIS A 78 2.15 5.75 -9.02
CA HIS A 78 2.02 4.30 -8.84
C HIS A 78 0.64 3.94 -8.31
N TYR A 79 0.14 4.63 -7.29
CA TYR A 79 -1.20 4.42 -6.74
C TYR A 79 -2.33 4.81 -7.71
N ALA A 80 -2.11 5.79 -8.60
CA ALA A 80 -3.10 6.24 -9.57
C ALA A 80 -3.29 5.25 -10.74
N ARG A 81 -2.32 4.36 -11.00
CA ARG A 81 -2.45 3.34 -12.03
C ARG A 81 -3.60 2.38 -11.69
N ARG A 82 -4.58 2.29 -12.59
CA ARG A 82 -5.79 1.46 -12.42
C ARG A 82 -5.44 0.00 -12.12
N TRP A 83 -4.43 -0.55 -12.82
CA TRP A 83 -3.91 -1.89 -12.57
C TRP A 83 -3.46 -2.11 -11.12
N ASN A 84 -2.72 -1.16 -10.54
CA ASN A 84 -2.20 -1.29 -9.18
C ASN A 84 -3.32 -1.24 -8.13
N ARG A 85 -4.34 -0.41 -8.35
CA ARG A 85 -5.53 -0.39 -7.49
C ARG A 85 -6.32 -1.69 -7.58
N THR A 86 -6.56 -2.18 -8.80
CA THR A 86 -7.27 -3.44 -9.00
C THR A 86 -6.53 -4.61 -8.39
N MET A 87 -5.20 -4.68 -8.57
CA MET A 87 -4.36 -5.72 -7.97
C MET A 87 -4.33 -5.63 -6.44
N ALA A 88 -4.24 -4.42 -5.87
CA ALA A 88 -4.30 -4.24 -4.41
C ALA A 88 -5.64 -4.71 -3.84
N ASN A 89 -6.76 -4.34 -4.47
CA ASN A 89 -8.08 -4.81 -4.07
C ASN A 89 -8.21 -6.33 -4.18
N LEU A 90 -7.74 -6.93 -5.29
CA LEU A 90 -7.71 -8.38 -5.46
C LEU A 90 -6.88 -9.03 -4.34
N LYS A 91 -5.68 -8.52 -4.06
CA LYS A 91 -4.84 -9.05 -2.99
C LYS A 91 -5.57 -9.00 -1.64
N THR A 92 -6.21 -7.90 -1.28
CA THR A 92 -6.94 -7.78 -0.02
C THR A 92 -8.09 -8.78 0.08
N VAL A 93 -8.86 -8.98 -0.99
CA VAL A 93 -9.98 -9.94 -1.04
C VAL A 93 -9.50 -11.38 -1.00
N TYR A 94 -8.46 -11.72 -1.78
CA TYR A 94 -8.00 -13.11 -1.92
C TYR A 94 -7.07 -13.56 -0.78
N VAL A 95 -6.27 -12.66 -0.20
CA VAL A 95 -5.34 -12.99 0.89
C VAL A 95 -6.06 -12.95 2.24
N GLY A 96 -7.03 -12.05 2.43
CA GLY A 96 -7.85 -12.00 3.65
C GLY A 96 -8.80 -13.19 3.79
N ASP A 97 -9.18 -13.81 2.68
CA ASP A 97 -10.18 -14.88 2.61
C ASP A 97 -9.71 -15.99 1.67
N ILE A 98 -8.60 -16.64 2.07
CA ILE A 98 -7.90 -17.69 1.30
C ILE A 98 -8.88 -18.78 0.82
N TRP A 99 -9.90 -19.09 1.62
CA TRP A 99 -10.96 -20.04 1.29
C TRP A 99 -11.85 -19.58 0.13
N ASN A 100 -12.22 -18.31 0.11
CA ASN A 100 -13.06 -17.75 -0.95
C ASN A 100 -12.25 -17.52 -2.24
N GLY A 101 -10.97 -17.15 -2.08
CA GLY A 101 -10.03 -17.01 -3.20
C GLY A 101 -9.75 -18.34 -3.92
N THR A 102 -9.55 -19.42 -3.18
CA THR A 102 -9.36 -20.78 -3.76
C THR A 102 -10.62 -21.30 -4.44
N ALA A 103 -11.80 -21.08 -3.87
CA ALA A 103 -13.07 -21.45 -4.49
C ALA A 103 -13.28 -20.73 -5.83
N THR A 104 -12.97 -19.44 -5.88
CA THR A 104 -13.07 -18.64 -7.12
C THR A 104 -12.10 -19.13 -8.19
N ALA A 105 -10.85 -19.43 -7.81
CA ALA A 105 -9.86 -20.01 -8.72
C ALA A 105 -10.29 -21.39 -9.26
N ALA A 106 -10.80 -22.27 -8.40
CA ALA A 106 -11.32 -23.58 -8.79
C ALA A 106 -12.52 -23.46 -9.75
N ALA A 107 -13.44 -22.52 -9.49
CA ALA A 107 -14.57 -22.25 -10.38
C ALA A 107 -14.12 -21.79 -11.78
N ILE A 108 -13.12 -20.90 -11.86
CA ILE A 108 -12.55 -20.46 -13.15
C ILE A 108 -11.95 -21.65 -13.91
N ILE A 109 -11.18 -22.50 -13.23
CA ILE A 109 -10.57 -23.70 -13.83
C ILE A 109 -11.64 -24.66 -14.36
N LEU A 110 -12.71 -24.90 -13.58
CA LEU A 110 -13.84 -25.74 -13.99
C LEU A 110 -14.56 -25.16 -15.21
N ILE A 111 -14.76 -23.84 -15.28
CA ILE A 111 -15.38 -23.18 -16.43
C ILE A 111 -14.52 -23.37 -17.69
N VAL A 112 -13.20 -23.22 -17.59
CA VAL A 112 -12.30 -23.44 -18.73
C VAL A 112 -12.33 -24.91 -19.18
N LEU A 113 -12.27 -25.85 -18.24
CA LEU A 113 -12.33 -27.29 -18.53
C LEU A 113 -13.65 -27.67 -19.23
N THR A 114 -14.79 -27.21 -18.69
CA THR A 114 -16.11 -27.48 -19.27
C THR A 114 -16.29 -26.86 -20.65
N PHE A 115 -15.74 -25.67 -20.88
CA PHE A 115 -15.74 -25.03 -22.19
C PHE A 115 -14.95 -25.84 -23.22
N VAL A 116 -13.73 -26.27 -22.86
CA VAL A 116 -12.88 -27.13 -23.70
C VAL A 116 -13.58 -28.44 -24.00
N GLN A 117 -14.15 -29.10 -22.98
CA GLN A 117 -14.89 -30.35 -23.13
C GLN A 117 -16.08 -30.19 -24.10
N THR A 118 -16.82 -29.09 -23.98
CA THR A 118 -17.99 -28.81 -24.84
C THR A 118 -17.58 -28.64 -26.30
N ILE A 119 -16.48 -27.94 -26.57
CA ILE A 119 -15.93 -27.81 -27.94
C ILE A 119 -15.56 -29.18 -28.50
N PHE A 120 -14.81 -29.98 -27.74
CA PHE A 120 -14.44 -31.34 -28.17
C PHE A 120 -15.68 -32.20 -28.45
N SER A 121 -16.70 -32.17 -27.58
CA SER A 121 -17.95 -32.91 -27.78
C SER A 121 -18.69 -32.50 -29.06
N ILE A 122 -18.76 -31.20 -29.36
CA ILE A 122 -19.41 -30.70 -30.59
C ILE A 122 -18.64 -31.17 -31.83
N VAL A 123 -17.30 -31.04 -31.83
CA VAL A 123 -16.47 -31.48 -32.96
C VAL A 123 -16.62 -32.97 -33.21
N THR A 124 -16.62 -33.80 -32.15
CA THR A 124 -16.82 -35.25 -32.28
C THR A 124 -18.21 -35.61 -32.78
N PHE A 125 -19.24 -34.84 -32.42
CA PHE A 125 -20.62 -35.06 -32.88
C PHE A 125 -20.81 -34.70 -34.35
N VAL A 126 -20.18 -33.62 -34.83
CA VAL A 126 -20.29 -33.19 -36.23
C VAL A 126 -19.46 -34.06 -37.18
N ALA A 127 -18.36 -34.64 -36.69
CA ALA A 127 -17.46 -35.47 -37.48
C ALA A 127 -17.96 -36.93 -37.69
N ASN A 128 -19.09 -37.31 -37.09
CA ASN A 128 -19.64 -38.66 -37.07
C ASN A 128 -21.04 -38.69 -37.68
#